data_AF-Q0HRF7-F1
#
_entry.id   AF-Q0HRF7-F1
#
_cell.length_a   1.000
_cell.length_b   1.000
_cell.length_c   1.000
_cell.angle_alpha   90.00
_cell.angle_beta   90.00
_cell.angle_gamma   90.00
#
_symmetry.space_group_name_H-M   'P 1'
#
loop_
_entity.id
_entity.type
_entity.pdbx_description
1 polymer ?
#
loop_
_entity_poly.entity_id
_entity_poly.type
_entity_poly.pdbx_seq_one_letter_code
_entity_poly.pdbx_strand_id
1 'polypeptide(L)'
;MDNLRPALGNKEHGAVLLIVLVFSLLASLLVVTSLRDNLVQERLSGNFQKQVNAQLLAEQGMHESYNQLKTQLQRAPNQGLQTLYEQLPAEADGSLEGSSYALENGQIAGADLSLDSRGNHLEGEAKLNAQFTLQGSHGNTIFNDAIVSCESLNLTGSSSIDGYDSRKGAYGESISNGQGGSELNQHGKGNVTTIEPNANITLTGSAPIYGDVSATGSVTLTGSADIHGSIQANNDVTLGAGTISGNIAAGNNFNLANSGTVEGSVKANNNAATAPKAQVNGTLQYGGDGNFHQDSQIGNLVNARPNVPPLPAKSCDPLDIGAVMGGFKMPNNGARTIDSNANVTITPTGSSKTELGWKGDYFPSLTPTSENILGSETPVYNLDSLVMSADGVLNISGGDVTLIVNGDFKMSGSNQLNIAPGSSLTLFVGGEVAFTAGTNNGNNIKGQTLTDSNKPPLSIFSGSDKDVTVSGNVPIYAALYAPKSKVNLPGGPEIFGSVRGKSITATGNGKIHYDNALGAADLGEGNAKPAVILLKQWQYL
;
A
#
# COMPACT_ATOMS: atom_id res chain seq x y z
N MET A 1 18.57 -53.19 -108.06
CA MET A 1 18.20 -54.48 -108.65
C MET A 1 17.89 -55.42 -107.51
N ASP A 2 16.63 -55.87 -107.44
CA ASP A 2 16.11 -57.17 -106.96
C ASP A 2 16.59 -57.71 -105.60
N ASN A 3 15.78 -58.22 -104.68
CA ASN A 3 14.36 -58.59 -104.68
C ASN A 3 13.94 -59.09 -103.27
N LEU A 4 12.64 -59.00 -102.97
CA LEU A 4 11.79 -59.97 -102.23
C LEU A 4 11.83 -60.15 -100.68
N ARG A 5 10.75 -59.60 -100.08
CA ARG A 5 9.84 -60.05 -98.97
C ARG A 5 9.77 -61.56 -98.62
N PRO A 6 9.31 -61.95 -97.39
CA PRO A 6 7.88 -61.92 -96.94
C PRO A 6 7.71 -61.35 -95.49
N ALA A 7 6.66 -60.63 -95.06
CA ALA A 7 5.18 -60.80 -95.02
C ALA A 7 4.65 -61.87 -94.04
N LEU A 8 3.70 -61.44 -93.17
CA LEU A 8 2.81 -62.15 -92.21
C LEU A 8 3.36 -62.26 -90.76
N GLY A 9 2.69 -61.86 -89.68
CA GLY A 9 1.35 -61.29 -89.46
C GLY A 9 0.99 -61.23 -87.96
N ASN A 10 0.22 -60.19 -87.58
CA ASN A 10 -0.83 -60.11 -86.54
C ASN A 10 -0.58 -60.34 -85.02
N LYS A 11 -1.08 -59.33 -84.27
CA LYS A 11 -1.83 -59.36 -82.98
C LYS A 11 -1.07 -59.29 -81.64
N GLU A 12 -0.74 -58.05 -81.23
CA GLU A 12 -0.43 -57.66 -79.83
C GLU A 12 -1.38 -56.54 -79.35
N HIS A 13 -2.66 -56.55 -79.77
CA HIS A 13 -3.64 -55.50 -79.37
C HIS A 13 -4.46 -55.85 -78.12
N GLY A 14 -4.31 -57.06 -77.54
CA GLY A 14 -5.07 -57.50 -76.36
C GLY A 14 -4.36 -57.27 -75.01
N ALA A 15 -3.03 -57.50 -74.96
CA ALA A 15 -2.25 -57.38 -73.72
C ALA A 15 -2.09 -55.91 -73.28
N VAL A 16 -1.89 -54.99 -74.22
CA VAL A 16 -1.78 -53.55 -73.94
C VAL A 16 -3.06 -53.02 -73.29
N LEU A 17 -4.24 -53.48 -73.73
CA LEU A 17 -5.52 -53.02 -73.18
C LEU A 17 -5.73 -53.50 -71.74
N LEU A 18 -5.33 -54.73 -71.42
CA LEU A 18 -5.35 -55.26 -70.04
C LEU A 18 -4.34 -54.56 -69.13
N ILE A 19 -3.13 -54.30 -69.63
CA ILE A 19 -2.09 -53.57 -68.88
C ILE A 19 -2.57 -52.15 -68.60
N VAL A 20 -3.09 -51.43 -69.60
CA VAL A 20 -3.65 -50.08 -69.43
C VAL A 20 -4.84 -50.10 -68.47
N LEU A 21 -5.72 -51.10 -68.54
CA LEU A 21 -6.84 -51.24 -67.61
C LEU A 21 -6.35 -51.43 -66.17
N VAL A 22 -5.39 -52.33 -65.93
CA VAL A 22 -4.82 -52.58 -64.60
C VAL A 22 -4.09 -51.34 -64.07
N PHE A 23 -3.28 -50.66 -64.89
CA PHE A 23 -2.64 -49.40 -64.50
C PHE A 23 -3.66 -48.30 -64.21
N SER A 24 -4.73 -48.19 -64.99
CA SER A 24 -5.81 -47.23 -64.75
C SER A 24 -6.59 -47.54 -63.47
N LEU A 25 -6.81 -48.81 -63.15
CA LEU A 25 -7.43 -49.26 -61.89
C LEU A 25 -6.54 -48.95 -60.68
N LEU A 26 -5.25 -49.23 -60.78
CA LEU A 26 -4.28 -48.91 -59.72
C LEU A 26 -4.14 -47.39 -59.53
N ALA A 27 -4.09 -46.62 -60.63
CA ALA A 27 -4.06 -45.16 -60.57
C ALA A 27 -5.36 -44.58 -60.00
N SER A 28 -6.53 -45.11 -60.39
CA SER A 28 -7.82 -44.68 -59.86
C SER A 28 -7.94 -44.99 -58.37
N LEU A 29 -7.47 -46.16 -57.93
CA LEU A 29 -7.44 -46.52 -56.52
C LEU A 29 -6.55 -45.55 -55.72
N LEU A 30 -5.38 -45.21 -56.25
CA LEU A 30 -4.43 -44.28 -55.64
C LEU A 30 -4.99 -42.84 -55.56
N VAL A 31 -5.70 -42.40 -56.59
CA VAL A 31 -6.39 -41.09 -56.60
C VAL A 31 -7.53 -41.08 -55.57
N VAL A 32 -8.32 -42.15 -55.48
CA VAL A 32 -9.41 -42.25 -54.50
C VAL A 32 -8.88 -42.28 -53.07
N THR A 33 -7.79 -42.99 -52.80
CA THR A 33 -7.13 -42.97 -51.48
C THR A 33 -6.59 -41.58 -51.15
N SER A 34 -5.94 -40.92 -52.10
CA SER A 34 -5.43 -39.55 -51.90
C SER A 34 -6.55 -38.54 -51.64
N LEU A 35 -7.67 -38.60 -52.37
CA LEU A 35 -8.83 -37.74 -52.13
C LEU A 35 -9.46 -38.01 -50.75
N ARG A 36 -9.54 -39.29 -50.33
CA ARG A 36 -10.04 -39.65 -49.01
C ARG A 36 -9.13 -39.11 -47.90
N ASP A 37 -7.82 -39.23 -48.06
CA ASP A 37 -6.84 -38.72 -47.08
C ASP A 37 -6.90 -37.19 -46.98
N ASN A 38 -7.03 -36.49 -48.11
CA ASN A 38 -7.19 -35.04 -48.12
C ASN A 38 -8.49 -34.60 -47.41
N LEU A 39 -9.62 -35.27 -47.67
CA LEU A 39 -10.88 -34.97 -46.98
C LEU A 39 -10.81 -35.24 -45.47
N VAL A 40 -10.07 -36.29 -45.06
CA VAL A 40 -9.85 -36.59 -43.64
C VAL A 40 -8.96 -35.52 -43.01
N GLN A 41 -7.88 -35.11 -43.67
CA GLN A 41 -7.00 -34.04 -43.20
C GLN A 41 -7.71 -32.70 -43.08
N GLU A 42 -8.55 -32.34 -44.05
CA GLU A 42 -9.36 -31.12 -44.02
C GLU A 42 -10.32 -31.12 -42.83
N ARG A 43 -11.02 -32.24 -42.59
CA ARG A 43 -11.92 -32.38 -41.44
C ARG A 43 -11.17 -32.36 -40.11
N LEU A 44 -10.02 -33.02 -40.02
CA LEU A 44 -9.19 -33.01 -38.82
C LEU A 44 -8.67 -31.60 -38.53
N SER A 45 -8.20 -30.89 -39.56
CA SER A 45 -7.72 -29.51 -39.43
C SER A 45 -8.84 -28.56 -39.03
N GLY A 46 -10.03 -28.69 -39.64
CA GLY A 46 -11.21 -27.89 -39.28
C GLY A 46 -11.71 -28.16 -37.86
N ASN A 47 -11.78 -29.43 -37.44
CA ASN A 47 -12.15 -29.78 -36.06
C ASN A 47 -11.11 -29.31 -35.05
N PHE A 48 -9.83 -29.43 -35.38
CA PHE A 48 -8.74 -28.92 -34.54
C PHE A 48 -8.83 -27.39 -34.38
N GLN A 49 -9.07 -26.65 -35.47
CA GLN A 49 -9.26 -25.20 -35.41
C GLN A 49 -10.46 -24.81 -34.54
N LYS A 50 -11.61 -25.50 -34.69
CA LYS A 50 -12.79 -25.27 -33.85
C LYS A 50 -12.48 -25.50 -32.36
N GLN A 51 -11.77 -26.59 -32.05
CA GLN A 51 -11.41 -26.93 -30.67
C GLN A 51 -10.45 -25.92 -30.06
N VAL A 52 -9.40 -25.51 -30.78
CA VAL A 52 -8.42 -24.52 -30.31
C VAL A 52 -9.09 -23.17 -30.09
N ASN A 53 -9.98 -22.74 -31.00
CA ASN A 53 -10.72 -21.49 -30.84
C ASN A 53 -11.65 -21.56 -29.62
N ALA A 54 -12.38 -22.67 -29.43
CA ALA A 54 -13.22 -22.88 -28.25
C ALA A 54 -12.39 -22.81 -26.94
N GLN A 55 -11.19 -23.38 -26.95
CA GLN A 55 -10.26 -23.34 -25.82
C GLN A 55 -9.79 -21.91 -25.49
N LEU A 56 -9.41 -21.13 -26.50
CA LEU A 56 -9.03 -19.73 -26.34
C LEU A 56 -10.19 -18.87 -25.82
N LEU A 57 -11.42 -19.20 -26.18
CA LEU A 57 -12.61 -18.51 -25.69
C LEU A 57 -12.91 -18.86 -24.23
N ALA A 58 -12.68 -20.11 -23.83
CA ALA A 58 -12.77 -20.50 -22.42
C ALA A 58 -11.73 -19.72 -21.57
N GLU A 59 -10.50 -19.58 -22.08
CA GLU A 59 -9.48 -18.72 -21.47
C GLU A 59 -9.88 -17.25 -21.45
N GLN A 60 -10.48 -16.73 -22.53
CA GLN A 60 -10.99 -15.36 -22.59
C GLN A 60 -12.03 -15.12 -21.49
N GLY A 61 -13.00 -16.02 -21.32
CA GLY A 61 -14.00 -15.90 -20.26
C GLY A 61 -13.39 -15.87 -18.86
N MET A 62 -12.34 -16.67 -18.61
CA MET A 62 -11.60 -16.63 -17.35
C MET A 62 -10.81 -15.34 -17.16
N HIS A 63 -10.19 -14.83 -18.22
CA HIS A 63 -9.43 -13.59 -18.19
C HIS A 63 -10.32 -12.39 -17.88
N GLU A 64 -11.47 -12.28 -18.57
CA GLU A 64 -12.44 -11.20 -18.33
C GLU A 64 -13.02 -11.27 -16.92
N SER A 65 -13.35 -12.48 -16.45
CA SER A 65 -13.81 -12.70 -15.07
C SER A 65 -12.77 -12.23 -14.05
N TYR A 66 -11.50 -12.61 -14.24
CA TYR A 66 -10.41 -12.18 -13.37
C TYR A 66 -10.24 -10.66 -13.37
N ASN A 67 -10.27 -10.02 -14.53
CA ASN A 67 -10.16 -8.56 -14.65
C ASN A 67 -11.33 -7.84 -13.98
N GLN A 68 -12.55 -8.34 -14.14
CA GLN A 68 -13.73 -7.77 -13.52
C GLN A 68 -13.69 -7.89 -12.00
N LEU A 69 -13.34 -9.07 -11.47
CA LEU A 69 -13.14 -9.26 -10.04
C LEU A 69 -12.07 -8.29 -9.49
N LYS A 70 -10.96 -8.12 -10.21
CA LYS A 70 -9.90 -7.17 -9.86
C LYS A 70 -10.38 -5.71 -9.88
N THR A 71 -11.13 -5.29 -10.91
CA THR A 71 -11.68 -3.93 -11.00
C THR A 71 -12.70 -3.66 -9.90
N GLN A 72 -13.54 -4.62 -9.54
CA GLN A 72 -14.49 -4.46 -8.45
C GLN A 72 -13.78 -4.34 -7.10
N LEU A 73 -12.77 -5.16 -6.84
CA LEU A 73 -11.93 -5.04 -5.64
C LEU A 73 -11.17 -3.71 -5.58
N GLN A 74 -10.79 -3.12 -6.70
CA GLN A 74 -10.22 -1.77 -6.72
C GLN A 74 -11.23 -0.67 -6.34
N ARG A 75 -12.53 -0.88 -6.65
CA ARG A 75 -13.60 0.06 -6.32
C ARG A 75 -14.12 -0.11 -4.89
N ALA A 76 -14.23 -1.35 -4.44
CA ALA A 76 -14.74 -1.73 -3.13
C ALA A 76 -13.82 -2.80 -2.51
N PRO A 77 -12.73 -2.38 -1.84
CA PRO A 77 -11.64 -3.23 -1.33
C PRO A 77 -12.06 -4.43 -0.47
N ASN A 78 -13.17 -4.30 0.24
CA ASN A 78 -13.66 -5.26 1.24
C ASN A 78 -14.94 -5.99 0.81
N GLN A 79 -15.27 -6.00 -0.50
CA GLN A 79 -16.42 -6.77 -0.97
C GLN A 79 -16.24 -8.26 -0.70
N GLY A 80 -17.28 -8.87 -0.13
CA GLY A 80 -17.34 -10.31 0.05
C GLY A 80 -17.32 -11.04 -1.29
N LEU A 81 -16.70 -12.22 -1.28
CA LEU A 81 -16.60 -13.12 -2.43
C LEU A 81 -17.94 -13.44 -3.10
N GLN A 82 -19.00 -13.53 -2.31
CA GLN A 82 -20.37 -13.74 -2.79
C GLN A 82 -20.85 -12.59 -3.69
N THR A 83 -20.69 -11.35 -3.24
CA THR A 83 -21.10 -10.16 -4.01
C THR A 83 -20.25 -9.99 -5.26
N LEU A 84 -18.96 -10.31 -5.20
CA LEU A 84 -18.07 -10.29 -6.36
C LEU A 84 -18.49 -11.31 -7.41
N TYR A 85 -18.87 -12.52 -6.98
CA TYR A 85 -19.35 -13.58 -7.87
C TYR A 85 -20.67 -13.20 -8.56
N GLU A 86 -21.63 -12.63 -7.83
CA GLU A 86 -22.93 -12.19 -8.37
C GLU A 86 -22.81 -11.09 -9.44
N GLN A 87 -21.68 -10.40 -9.49
CA GLN A 87 -21.41 -9.33 -10.46
C GLN A 87 -20.68 -9.82 -11.71
N LEU A 88 -20.31 -11.10 -11.80
CA LEU A 88 -19.70 -11.67 -13.00
C LEU A 88 -20.75 -11.90 -14.11
N PRO A 89 -20.40 -11.66 -15.38
CA PRO A 89 -21.31 -11.92 -16.49
C PRO A 89 -21.50 -13.43 -16.67
N ALA A 90 -22.76 -13.88 -16.67
CA ALA A 90 -23.07 -15.30 -16.87
C ALA A 90 -22.70 -15.79 -18.28
N GLU A 91 -22.94 -14.98 -19.31
CA GLU A 91 -22.60 -15.25 -20.70
C GLU A 91 -22.21 -13.96 -21.42
N ALA A 92 -21.29 -14.06 -22.39
CA ALA A 92 -20.93 -12.96 -23.26
C ALA A 92 -20.39 -13.44 -24.61
N ASP A 93 -20.47 -12.56 -25.61
CA ASP A 93 -19.91 -12.81 -26.93
C ASP A 93 -18.38 -12.81 -26.88
N GLY A 94 -17.79 -13.74 -27.63
CA GLY A 94 -16.35 -13.85 -27.76
C GLY A 94 -15.77 -12.83 -28.73
N SER A 95 -14.44 -12.72 -28.74
CA SER A 95 -13.72 -11.80 -29.65
C SER A 95 -13.83 -12.17 -31.14
N LEU A 96 -14.33 -13.37 -31.46
CA LEU A 96 -14.53 -13.86 -32.82
C LEU A 96 -16.02 -13.85 -33.18
N GLU A 97 -16.33 -13.63 -34.45
CA GLU A 97 -17.71 -13.69 -34.94
C GLU A 97 -18.31 -15.11 -34.75
N GLY A 98 -19.50 -15.18 -34.16
CA GLY A 98 -20.18 -16.46 -33.86
C GLY A 98 -19.51 -17.25 -32.72
N SER A 99 -18.75 -16.60 -31.86
CA SER A 99 -18.18 -17.20 -30.66
C SER A 99 -18.77 -16.63 -29.37
N SER A 100 -18.76 -17.42 -28.30
CA SER A 100 -19.24 -17.01 -26.99
C SER A 100 -18.47 -17.70 -25.88
N TYR A 101 -18.52 -17.14 -24.68
CA TYR A 101 -18.14 -17.83 -23.46
C TYR A 101 -19.24 -17.71 -22.39
N ALA A 102 -19.31 -18.72 -21.53
CA ALA A 102 -20.26 -18.80 -20.43
C ALA A 102 -19.57 -19.22 -19.15
N LEU A 103 -19.88 -18.54 -18.04
CA LEU A 103 -19.41 -18.92 -16.72
C LEU A 103 -20.42 -19.84 -16.04
N GLU A 104 -19.96 -21.00 -15.59
CA GLU A 104 -20.79 -22.05 -14.98
C GLU A 104 -20.19 -22.50 -13.64
N ASN A 105 -21.00 -23.23 -12.86
CA ASN A 105 -20.57 -23.96 -11.65
C ASN A 105 -19.74 -23.15 -10.64
N GLY A 106 -20.08 -21.88 -10.42
CA GLY A 106 -19.42 -21.06 -9.40
C GLY A 106 -19.62 -21.66 -7.99
N GLN A 107 -18.53 -21.99 -7.31
CA GLN A 107 -18.58 -22.49 -5.94
C GLN A 107 -17.67 -21.68 -5.01
N ILE A 108 -18.22 -21.24 -3.88
CA ILE A 108 -17.49 -20.48 -2.86
C ILE A 108 -17.31 -21.34 -1.62
N ALA A 109 -16.07 -21.46 -1.14
CA ALA A 109 -15.72 -22.16 0.08
C ALA A 109 -14.75 -21.32 0.92
N GLY A 110 -15.27 -20.63 1.93
CA GLY A 110 -14.47 -19.70 2.73
C GLY A 110 -13.94 -18.55 1.86
N ALA A 111 -12.62 -18.48 1.70
CA ALA A 111 -11.94 -17.49 0.85
C ALA A 111 -11.68 -17.97 -0.58
N ASP A 112 -12.13 -19.17 -0.96
CA ASP A 112 -11.86 -19.74 -2.28
C ASP A 112 -13.10 -19.68 -3.19
N LEU A 113 -12.87 -19.39 -4.47
CA LEU A 113 -13.85 -19.38 -5.55
C LEU A 113 -13.41 -20.30 -6.68
N SER A 114 -14.20 -21.33 -6.97
CA SER A 114 -14.06 -22.14 -8.18
C SER A 114 -15.01 -21.62 -9.25
N LEU A 115 -14.51 -21.44 -10.48
CA LEU A 115 -15.29 -21.04 -11.64
C LEU A 115 -15.00 -21.98 -12.81
N ASP A 116 -16.03 -22.32 -13.58
CA ASP A 116 -15.88 -22.97 -14.88
C ASP A 116 -16.19 -21.95 -16.00
N SER A 117 -15.37 -21.91 -17.04
CA SER A 117 -15.61 -21.13 -18.25
C SER A 117 -15.75 -22.10 -19.41
N ARG A 118 -16.90 -22.07 -20.08
CA ARG A 118 -17.15 -22.80 -21.32
C ARG A 118 -16.99 -21.85 -22.50
N GLY A 119 -16.06 -22.13 -23.40
CA GLY A 119 -15.89 -21.42 -24.67
C GLY A 119 -16.50 -22.20 -25.82
N ASN A 120 -17.23 -21.50 -26.69
CA ASN A 120 -17.92 -22.07 -27.86
C ASN A 120 -17.51 -21.35 -29.14
N HIS A 121 -17.14 -22.11 -30.16
CA HIS A 121 -16.95 -21.60 -31.52
C HIS A 121 -17.46 -22.60 -32.55
N LEU A 122 -18.54 -22.23 -33.24
CA LEU A 122 -19.27 -23.14 -34.14
C LEU A 122 -19.72 -24.41 -33.40
N GLU A 123 -19.13 -25.56 -33.72
CA GLU A 123 -19.40 -26.88 -33.10
C GLU A 123 -18.30 -27.27 -32.08
N GLY A 124 -17.27 -26.45 -31.92
CA GLY A 124 -16.22 -26.67 -30.93
C GLY A 124 -16.64 -26.16 -29.56
N GLU A 125 -16.44 -26.99 -28.53
CA GLU A 125 -16.68 -26.67 -27.13
C GLU A 125 -15.43 -27.03 -26.32
N ALA A 126 -15.02 -26.14 -25.42
CA ALA A 126 -13.96 -26.38 -24.46
C ALA A 126 -14.32 -25.78 -23.10
N LYS A 127 -13.83 -26.42 -22.04
CA LYS A 127 -14.09 -25.99 -20.66
C LYS A 127 -12.79 -25.81 -19.90
N LEU A 128 -12.74 -24.75 -19.09
CA LEU A 128 -11.61 -24.39 -18.25
C LEU A 128 -12.13 -24.15 -16.83
N ASN A 129 -11.65 -24.92 -15.87
CA ASN A 129 -11.88 -24.67 -14.45
C ASN A 129 -10.70 -23.85 -13.89
N ALA A 130 -11.01 -22.83 -13.08
CA ALA A 130 -10.03 -22.05 -12.36
C ALA A 130 -10.46 -21.91 -10.89
N GLN A 131 -9.49 -22.09 -9.98
CA GLN A 131 -9.70 -21.84 -8.56
C GLN A 131 -8.94 -20.58 -8.14
N PHE A 132 -9.69 -19.61 -7.64
CA PHE A 132 -9.22 -18.36 -7.09
C PHE A 132 -9.27 -18.39 -5.57
N THR A 133 -8.42 -17.60 -4.93
CA THR A 133 -8.53 -17.31 -3.49
C THR A 133 -8.51 -15.80 -3.30
N LEU A 134 -9.44 -15.30 -2.50
CA LEU A 134 -9.47 -13.91 -2.05
C LEU A 134 -8.55 -13.78 -0.85
N GLN A 135 -7.38 -13.21 -1.09
CA GLN A 135 -6.48 -12.84 -0.01
C GLN A 135 -6.81 -11.41 0.43
N GLY A 136 -7.39 -11.26 1.62
CA GLY A 136 -7.57 -9.96 2.23
C GLY A 136 -6.21 -9.27 2.39
N SER A 137 -6.03 -8.13 1.73
CA SER A 137 -4.91 -7.24 2.01
C SER A 137 -5.25 -6.48 3.28
N HIS A 138 -4.99 -7.09 4.44
CA HIS A 138 -5.10 -6.39 5.71
C HIS A 138 -4.20 -5.15 5.64
N GLY A 139 -4.81 -3.97 5.79
CA GLY A 139 -4.07 -2.73 5.71
C GLY A 139 -4.79 -1.54 5.18
N ASN A 140 -4.17 -0.38 5.32
CA ASN A 140 -4.69 0.88 4.83
C ASN A 140 -3.62 1.60 4.00
N THR A 141 -4.01 2.60 3.21
CA THR A 141 -3.05 3.44 2.48
C THR A 141 -2.65 4.71 3.21
N ILE A 142 -3.12 4.86 4.45
CA ILE A 142 -3.05 6.11 5.21
C ILE A 142 -1.79 6.15 6.07
N PHE A 143 -1.48 5.04 6.74
CA PHE A 143 -0.35 4.85 7.67
C PHE A 143 0.65 3.84 7.10
N ASN A 144 0.99 3.95 5.80
CA ASN A 144 1.98 3.08 5.15
C ASN A 144 3.43 3.55 5.31
N ASP A 145 3.61 4.83 5.62
CA ASP A 145 4.91 5.47 5.81
C ASP A 145 4.99 6.01 7.24
N ALA A 146 6.21 6.20 7.77
CA ALA A 146 6.43 6.79 9.08
C ALA A 146 5.85 8.21 9.15
N ILE A 147 6.10 8.98 8.10
CA ILE A 147 5.62 10.35 7.96
C ILE A 147 5.04 10.56 6.56
N VAL A 148 3.80 11.03 6.52
CA VAL A 148 3.14 11.55 5.31
C VAL A 148 2.79 13.02 5.55
N SER A 149 3.53 13.92 4.93
CA SER A 149 3.20 15.35 4.97
C SER A 149 2.53 15.81 3.68
N CYS A 150 1.47 16.59 3.77
CA CYS A 150 0.77 17.03 2.57
C CYS A 150 1.55 18.13 1.83
N GLU A 151 1.79 19.27 2.49
CA GLU A 151 2.38 20.47 1.90
C GLU A 151 3.88 20.64 2.21
N SER A 152 4.34 20.27 3.41
CA SER A 152 5.75 20.45 3.77
C SER A 152 6.20 19.65 4.99
N LEU A 153 7.43 19.15 4.93
CA LEU A 153 8.09 18.50 6.08
C LEU A 153 9.36 19.25 6.44
N ASN A 154 9.45 19.70 7.69
CA ASN A 154 10.63 20.35 8.24
C ASN A 154 11.13 19.58 9.46
N LEU A 155 12.27 18.91 9.34
CA LEU A 155 12.94 18.26 10.46
C LEU A 155 14.18 19.08 10.82
N THR A 156 14.16 19.63 12.02
CA THR A 156 15.24 20.49 12.53
C THR A 156 15.81 19.89 13.81
N GLY A 157 17.11 20.03 14.01
CA GLY A 157 17.83 19.37 15.10
C GLY A 157 18.20 17.92 14.75
N SER A 158 18.27 17.06 15.77
CA SER A 158 18.78 15.69 15.65
C SER A 158 17.66 14.67 15.79
N SER A 159 16.58 14.84 15.03
CA SER A 159 15.43 13.95 15.08
C SER A 159 15.68 12.67 14.27
N SER A 160 15.34 11.48 14.79
CA SER A 160 15.55 10.22 14.07
C SER A 160 14.24 9.57 13.62
N ILE A 161 14.24 9.00 12.42
CA ILE A 161 13.12 8.24 11.90
C ILE A 161 13.59 6.85 11.54
N ASP A 162 12.91 5.83 12.04
CA ASP A 162 13.16 4.44 11.68
C ASP A 162 11.87 3.63 11.74
N GLY A 163 11.97 2.30 11.68
CA GLY A 163 10.81 1.44 11.85
C GLY A 163 11.10 0.15 12.61
N TYR A 164 10.04 -0.56 12.95
CA TYR A 164 10.07 -1.89 13.55
C TYR A 164 8.78 -2.64 13.17
N ASP A 165 8.64 -3.89 13.60
CA ASP A 165 7.41 -4.66 13.42
C ASP A 165 6.94 -5.20 14.77
N SER A 166 5.88 -4.61 15.34
CA SER A 166 5.38 -4.99 16.67
C SER A 166 4.92 -6.44 16.74
N ARG A 167 4.57 -7.05 15.60
CA ARG A 167 4.13 -8.45 15.53
C ARG A 167 5.27 -9.43 15.82
N LYS A 168 6.52 -8.96 15.70
CA LYS A 168 7.74 -9.77 15.96
C LYS A 168 8.26 -9.62 17.39
N GLY A 169 7.89 -8.55 18.10
CA GLY A 169 8.39 -8.21 19.42
C GLY A 169 8.41 -6.71 19.66
N ALA A 170 8.90 -6.30 20.82
CA ALA A 170 9.01 -4.89 21.18
C ALA A 170 10.08 -4.17 20.33
N TYR A 171 9.95 -2.85 20.20
CA TYR A 171 11.00 -2.03 19.56
C TYR A 171 12.34 -2.21 20.29
N GLY A 172 13.40 -2.51 19.53
CA GLY A 172 14.75 -2.74 20.05
C GLY A 172 14.93 -4.09 20.75
N GLU A 173 13.94 -4.98 20.72
CA GLU A 173 14.07 -6.35 21.21
C GLU A 173 14.92 -7.21 20.26
N SER A 174 15.68 -8.15 20.83
CA SER A 174 16.44 -9.13 20.06
C SER A 174 15.49 -10.18 19.48
N ILE A 175 15.27 -10.15 18.17
CA ILE A 175 14.42 -11.09 17.43
C ILE A 175 15.28 -12.05 16.60
N SER A 176 14.73 -13.20 16.21
CA SER A 176 15.43 -14.11 15.30
C SER A 176 15.46 -13.54 13.90
N ASN A 177 16.62 -13.57 13.25
CA ASN A 177 16.79 -13.13 11.86
C ASN A 177 16.38 -14.22 10.83
N GLY A 178 15.77 -15.33 11.27
CA GLY A 178 15.37 -16.45 10.41
C GLY A 178 16.52 -17.27 9.82
N GLN A 179 17.78 -16.89 10.06
CA GLN A 179 19.00 -17.52 9.55
C GLN A 179 19.86 -18.13 10.68
N GLY A 180 19.27 -18.35 11.85
CA GLY A 180 19.96 -18.88 13.03
C GLY A 180 20.75 -17.85 13.85
N GLY A 181 20.60 -16.56 13.55
CA GLY A 181 21.14 -15.44 14.32
C GLY A 181 20.04 -14.58 14.97
N SER A 182 20.44 -13.47 15.57
CA SER A 182 19.54 -12.48 16.13
C SER A 182 19.84 -11.08 15.60
N GLU A 183 18.80 -10.28 15.45
CA GLU A 183 18.84 -8.87 15.09
C GLU A 183 17.95 -8.07 16.03
N LEU A 184 18.14 -6.75 16.10
CA LEU A 184 17.25 -5.88 16.87
C LEU A 184 16.02 -5.53 16.03
N ASN A 185 14.84 -5.53 16.64
CA ASN A 185 13.60 -5.08 16.01
C ASN A 185 13.56 -3.54 15.95
N GLN A 186 14.39 -2.94 15.09
CA GLN A 186 14.53 -1.50 14.86
C GLN A 186 15.14 -1.28 13.47
N HIS A 187 15.28 -0.03 13.02
CA HIS A 187 15.85 0.30 11.70
C HIS A 187 15.13 -0.37 10.51
N GLY A 188 13.83 -0.66 10.68
CA GLY A 188 12.89 -1.10 9.65
C GLY A 188 12.45 0.04 8.72
N LYS A 189 11.22 -0.01 8.18
CA LYS A 189 10.76 0.91 7.12
C LYS A 189 10.36 2.30 7.65
N GLY A 190 11.32 3.17 7.92
CA GLY A 190 11.12 4.57 8.32
C GLY A 190 10.88 5.55 7.16
N ASN A 191 10.01 5.21 6.20
CA ASN A 191 9.80 6.02 5.00
C ASN A 191 9.18 7.39 5.31
N VAL A 192 9.58 8.39 4.51
CA VAL A 192 9.13 9.77 4.64
C VAL A 192 8.67 10.30 3.29
N THR A 193 7.43 10.76 3.20
CA THR A 193 6.80 11.14 1.94
C THR A 193 6.08 12.48 2.02
N THR A 194 6.18 13.30 0.96
CA THR A 194 5.22 14.38 0.68
C THR A 194 4.28 14.04 -0.48
N ILE A 195 3.03 14.52 -0.42
CA ILE A 195 1.97 14.04 -1.33
C ILE A 195 1.23 15.12 -2.13
N GLU A 196 1.22 16.40 -1.73
CA GLU A 196 0.62 17.46 -2.54
C GLU A 196 1.60 18.04 -3.55
N PRO A 197 1.16 18.66 -4.66
CA PRO A 197 2.06 19.20 -5.67
C PRO A 197 3.09 20.19 -5.08
N ASN A 198 4.36 20.03 -5.46
CA ASN A 198 5.47 20.89 -5.02
C ASN A 198 5.73 20.93 -3.51
N ALA A 199 5.33 19.89 -2.77
CA ALA A 199 5.57 19.81 -1.33
C ALA A 199 7.01 19.41 -1.00
N ASN A 200 7.70 20.27 -0.26
CA ASN A 200 9.14 20.14 0.00
C ASN A 200 9.45 19.37 1.29
N ILE A 201 10.62 18.72 1.32
CA ILE A 201 11.22 18.13 2.52
C ILE A 201 12.52 18.88 2.82
N THR A 202 12.63 19.39 4.04
CA THR A 202 13.82 20.12 4.52
C THR A 202 14.37 19.49 5.80
N LEU A 203 15.64 19.08 5.78
CA LEU A 203 16.36 18.46 6.89
C LEU A 203 17.62 19.30 7.20
N THR A 204 17.62 20.02 8.32
CA THR A 204 18.70 21.00 8.60
C THR A 204 19.72 20.56 9.64
N GLY A 205 19.42 19.52 10.44
CA GLY A 205 20.35 18.97 11.44
C GLY A 205 20.79 17.54 11.15
N SER A 206 21.30 16.84 12.16
CA SER A 206 21.70 15.43 12.08
C SER A 206 20.50 14.53 12.32
N ALA A 207 19.61 14.47 11.32
CA ALA A 207 18.35 13.75 11.41
C ALA A 207 18.40 12.42 10.64
N PRO A 208 18.88 11.31 11.23
CA PRO A 208 19.01 10.05 10.51
C PRO A 208 17.63 9.49 10.14
N ILE A 209 17.50 9.03 8.90
CA ILE A 209 16.28 8.39 8.37
C ILE A 209 16.64 6.98 7.90
N TYR A 210 16.04 5.97 8.52
CA TYR A 210 16.13 4.58 8.10
C TYR A 210 14.97 4.23 7.18
N GLY A 211 15.02 4.73 5.95
CA GLY A 211 13.96 4.53 4.96
C GLY A 211 14.16 5.42 3.75
N ASP A 212 13.25 5.29 2.78
CA ASP A 212 13.25 6.11 1.58
C ASP A 212 12.66 7.50 1.85
N VAL A 213 13.17 8.51 1.16
CA VAL A 213 12.68 9.89 1.20
C VAL A 213 12.10 10.26 -0.16
N SER A 214 10.81 10.56 -0.20
CA SER A 214 10.08 10.87 -1.44
C SER A 214 9.39 12.23 -1.34
N ALA A 215 9.74 13.18 -2.21
CA ALA A 215 9.13 14.50 -2.24
C ALA A 215 8.46 14.82 -3.58
N THR A 216 7.20 15.23 -3.55
CA THR A 216 6.51 15.81 -4.72
C THR A 216 7.00 17.23 -5.08
N GLY A 217 7.85 17.82 -4.24
CA GLY A 217 8.63 19.02 -4.51
C GLY A 217 10.14 18.73 -4.48
N SER A 218 10.90 19.57 -3.78
CA SER A 218 12.35 19.45 -3.59
C SER A 218 12.71 18.77 -2.27
N VAL A 219 13.89 18.14 -2.23
CA VAL A 219 14.52 17.62 -1.00
C VAL A 219 15.77 18.44 -0.71
N THR A 220 15.81 19.07 0.46
CA THR A 220 16.95 19.88 0.91
C THR A 220 17.49 19.33 2.22
N LEU A 221 18.72 18.81 2.18
CA LEU A 221 19.50 18.43 3.35
C LEU A 221 20.60 19.46 3.52
N THR A 222 20.56 20.30 4.54
CA THR A 222 21.67 21.23 4.84
C THR A 222 22.57 20.73 5.96
N GLY A 223 22.08 19.80 6.78
CA GLY A 223 22.83 19.19 7.88
C GLY A 223 23.70 18.01 7.46
N SER A 224 24.14 17.23 8.45
CA SER A 224 24.86 15.97 8.29
C SER A 224 23.95 14.76 8.55
N ALA A 225 22.70 14.83 8.08
CA ALA A 225 21.73 13.75 8.22
C ALA A 225 22.08 12.57 7.31
N ASP A 226 22.09 11.35 7.87
CA ASP A 226 22.29 10.13 7.10
C ASP A 226 20.94 9.53 6.69
N ILE A 227 20.80 9.15 5.41
CA ILE A 227 19.62 8.48 4.88
C ILE A 227 20.02 7.05 4.49
N HIS A 228 19.50 6.09 5.25
CA HIS A 228 19.64 4.66 4.97
C HIS A 228 18.57 4.16 3.99
N GLY A 229 18.46 4.86 2.85
CA GLY A 229 17.51 4.58 1.78
C GLY A 229 17.81 5.43 0.55
N SER A 230 16.87 5.46 -0.39
CA SER A 230 16.96 6.26 -1.61
C SER A 230 16.20 7.59 -1.47
N ILE A 231 16.58 8.58 -2.27
CA ILE A 231 15.87 9.86 -2.38
C ILE A 231 15.21 9.96 -3.76
N GLN A 232 13.94 10.31 -3.81
CA GLN A 232 13.27 10.75 -5.03
C GLN A 232 12.60 12.12 -4.81
N ALA A 233 12.83 13.06 -5.71
CA ALA A 233 12.21 14.38 -5.69
C ALA A 233 11.72 14.76 -7.08
N ASN A 234 10.55 15.39 -7.17
CA ASN A 234 10.05 15.94 -8.45
C ASN A 234 10.82 17.15 -8.92
N ASN A 235 11.35 17.94 -7.99
CA ASN A 235 12.13 19.13 -8.28
C ASN A 235 13.61 18.86 -7.98
N ASP A 236 14.23 19.69 -7.14
CA ASP A 236 15.66 19.64 -6.89
C ASP A 236 16.00 18.74 -5.70
N VAL A 237 17.19 18.13 -5.73
CA VAL A 237 17.80 17.49 -4.57
C VAL A 237 19.08 18.24 -4.22
N THR A 238 19.10 18.88 -3.05
CA THR A 238 20.29 19.55 -2.50
C THR A 238 20.75 18.82 -1.24
N LEU A 239 22.02 18.43 -1.22
CA LEU A 239 22.61 17.69 -0.12
C LEU A 239 23.75 18.46 0.55
N GLY A 240 23.84 18.31 1.86
CA GLY A 240 24.85 18.88 2.73
C GLY A 240 26.02 17.91 2.91
N ALA A 241 26.35 17.62 4.17
CA ALA A 241 27.52 16.81 4.53
C ALA A 241 27.16 15.37 4.97
N GLY A 242 25.90 14.96 4.85
CA GLY A 242 25.43 13.63 5.24
C GLY A 242 25.69 12.53 4.21
N THR A 243 25.34 11.30 4.58
CA THR A 243 25.51 10.10 3.74
C THR A 243 24.17 9.57 3.23
N ILE A 244 24.07 9.29 1.93
CA ILE A 244 22.93 8.62 1.32
C ILE A 244 23.36 7.22 0.90
N SER A 245 22.84 6.18 1.55
CA SER A 245 23.21 4.78 1.25
C SER A 245 22.61 4.27 -0.08
N GLY A 246 21.49 4.85 -0.51
CA GLY A 246 20.76 4.45 -1.71
C GLY A 246 21.02 5.33 -2.92
N ASN A 247 20.09 5.28 -3.87
CA ASN A 247 20.15 6.07 -5.10
C ASN A 247 19.43 7.42 -4.93
N ILE A 248 19.73 8.36 -5.82
CA ILE A 248 19.05 9.65 -5.89
C ILE A 248 18.42 9.83 -7.26
N ALA A 249 17.16 10.25 -7.27
CA ALA A 249 16.42 10.61 -8.46
C ALA A 249 15.84 12.02 -8.31
N ALA A 250 16.46 13.00 -8.98
CA ALA A 250 16.05 14.39 -9.01
C ALA A 250 15.32 14.71 -10.33
N GLY A 251 14.07 15.14 -10.23
CA GLY A 251 13.26 15.51 -11.39
C GLY A 251 13.74 16.79 -12.07
N ASN A 252 14.51 17.63 -11.38
CA ASN A 252 15.23 18.79 -11.92
C ASN A 252 16.74 18.68 -11.68
N ASN A 253 17.28 19.46 -10.74
CA ASN A 253 18.72 19.58 -10.51
C ASN A 253 19.19 18.75 -9.31
N PHE A 254 20.45 18.34 -9.35
CA PHE A 254 21.16 17.74 -8.21
C PHE A 254 22.32 18.64 -7.78
N ASN A 255 22.41 18.93 -6.49
CA ASN A 255 23.52 19.70 -5.94
C ASN A 255 24.03 19.07 -4.64
N LEU A 256 25.25 18.55 -4.66
CA LEU A 256 25.96 18.10 -3.46
C LEU A 256 26.84 19.25 -2.97
N ALA A 257 26.27 20.09 -2.11
CA ALA A 257 26.77 21.42 -1.77
C ALA A 257 27.93 21.41 -0.75
N ASN A 258 28.19 20.28 -0.08
CA ASN A 258 29.30 20.10 0.85
C ASN A 258 29.97 18.73 0.62
N SER A 259 30.78 18.26 1.57
CA SER A 259 31.52 17.00 1.53
C SER A 259 30.68 15.76 1.86
N GLY A 260 29.41 15.74 1.44
CA GLY A 260 28.54 14.57 1.64
C GLY A 260 28.87 13.42 0.70
N THR A 261 28.30 12.26 0.98
CA THR A 261 28.54 11.02 0.22
C THR A 261 27.23 10.42 -0.27
N VAL A 262 27.21 9.99 -1.52
CA VAL A 262 26.15 9.17 -2.12
C VAL A 262 26.77 7.83 -2.51
N GLU A 263 26.38 6.77 -1.81
CA GLU A 263 26.87 5.42 -2.06
C GLU A 263 26.29 4.84 -3.35
N GLY A 264 25.05 5.18 -3.68
CA GLY A 264 24.39 4.75 -4.90
C GLY A 264 24.67 5.62 -6.13
N SER A 265 23.78 5.49 -7.11
CA SER A 265 23.79 6.30 -8.33
C SER A 265 22.86 7.50 -8.21
N VAL A 266 23.16 8.56 -8.94
CA VAL A 266 22.39 9.81 -8.99
C VAL A 266 21.87 10.01 -10.41
N LYS A 267 20.57 10.33 -10.54
CA LYS A 267 19.93 10.73 -11.79
C LYS A 267 19.32 12.11 -11.63
N ALA A 268 19.69 13.06 -12.48
CA ALA A 268 19.11 14.40 -12.53
C ALA A 268 18.65 14.73 -13.95
N ASN A 269 17.44 15.23 -14.15
CA ASN A 269 16.98 15.57 -15.50
C ASN A 269 17.69 16.80 -16.08
N ASN A 270 18.11 17.73 -15.23
CA ASN A 270 18.75 18.99 -15.61
C ASN A 270 20.21 19.02 -15.11
N ASN A 271 20.58 20.05 -14.33
CA ASN A 271 21.96 20.32 -13.97
C ASN A 271 22.42 19.44 -12.79
N ALA A 272 23.73 19.19 -12.72
CA ALA A 272 24.37 18.52 -11.59
C ALA A 272 25.60 19.28 -11.11
N ALA A 273 25.75 19.41 -9.79
CA ALA A 273 26.91 20.06 -9.19
C ALA A 273 27.46 19.31 -7.97
N THR A 274 28.77 19.37 -7.78
CA THR A 274 29.47 18.80 -6.62
C THR A 274 30.46 19.80 -6.01
N ALA A 275 30.48 19.89 -4.69
CA ALA A 275 31.42 20.66 -3.90
C ALA A 275 32.76 19.91 -3.70
N PRO A 276 33.81 20.57 -3.14
CA PRO A 276 35.05 19.89 -2.81
C PRO A 276 34.83 18.71 -1.87
N LYS A 277 35.51 17.58 -2.11
CA LYS A 277 35.43 16.34 -1.32
C LYS A 277 34.06 15.65 -1.32
N ALA A 278 33.12 16.10 -2.14
CA ALA A 278 31.87 15.40 -2.38
C ALA A 278 32.12 14.03 -3.04
N GLN A 279 31.38 13.00 -2.63
CA GLN A 279 31.54 11.64 -3.16
C GLN A 279 30.22 11.12 -3.74
N VAL A 280 30.29 10.56 -4.95
CA VAL A 280 29.22 9.79 -5.59
C VAL A 280 29.85 8.49 -6.08
N ASN A 281 29.64 7.39 -5.36
CA ASN A 281 30.31 6.11 -5.63
C ASN A 281 29.74 5.41 -6.88
N GLY A 282 28.46 5.61 -7.17
CA GLY A 282 27.80 5.10 -8.38
C GLY A 282 27.95 5.98 -9.61
N THR A 283 26.96 5.87 -10.52
CA THR A 283 26.88 6.73 -11.72
C THR A 283 26.15 8.02 -11.40
N LEU A 284 26.75 9.17 -11.72
CA LEU A 284 26.10 10.48 -11.79
C LEU A 284 25.65 10.74 -13.22
N GLN A 285 24.36 10.55 -13.49
CA GLN A 285 23.73 10.81 -14.78
C GLN A 285 22.92 12.12 -14.74
N TYR A 286 23.21 13.05 -15.65
CA TYR A 286 22.55 14.35 -15.72
C TYR A 286 22.24 14.76 -17.16
N GLY A 287 21.28 15.67 -17.37
CA GLY A 287 20.82 16.08 -18.71
C GLY A 287 21.17 17.52 -19.14
N GLY A 288 21.58 18.37 -18.20
CA GLY A 288 21.93 19.78 -18.41
C GLY A 288 23.41 20.06 -18.20
N ASP A 289 23.72 21.16 -17.51
CA ASP A 289 25.08 21.59 -17.23
C ASP A 289 25.66 20.87 -15.99
N GLY A 290 26.93 20.49 -16.08
CA GLY A 290 27.68 19.87 -14.99
C GLY A 290 28.73 20.81 -14.41
N ASN A 291 28.72 21.03 -13.10
CA ASN A 291 29.73 21.81 -12.38
C ASN A 291 30.35 20.98 -11.25
N PHE A 292 31.47 20.31 -11.56
CA PHE A 292 32.10 19.36 -10.65
C PHE A 292 33.44 19.88 -10.13
N HIS A 293 33.59 19.95 -8.81
CA HIS A 293 34.87 20.33 -8.22
C HIS A 293 35.96 19.28 -8.51
N GLN A 294 37.21 19.73 -8.68
CA GLN A 294 38.36 18.85 -9.00
C GLN A 294 38.61 17.79 -7.92
N ASP A 295 38.36 18.15 -6.66
CA ASP A 295 38.50 17.25 -5.50
C ASP A 295 37.26 16.40 -5.22
N SER A 296 36.23 16.42 -6.08
CA SER A 296 35.08 15.52 -5.94
C SER A 296 35.39 14.15 -6.54
N GLN A 297 34.84 13.10 -5.94
CA GLN A 297 35.00 11.73 -6.41
C GLN A 297 33.68 11.24 -6.99
N ILE A 298 33.66 10.96 -8.29
CA ILE A 298 32.48 10.48 -8.99
C ILE A 298 32.86 9.17 -9.69
N GLY A 299 32.16 8.08 -9.38
CA GLY A 299 32.47 6.74 -9.89
C GLY A 299 32.35 6.68 -11.41
N ASN A 300 31.20 7.06 -11.94
CA ASN A 300 30.98 7.20 -13.38
C ASN A 300 30.15 8.45 -13.68
N LEU A 301 30.54 9.22 -14.70
CA LEU A 301 29.87 10.46 -15.06
C LEU A 301 29.24 10.35 -16.45
N VAL A 302 27.93 10.58 -16.54
CA VAL A 302 27.17 10.45 -17.79
C VAL A 302 26.35 11.72 -18.03
N ASN A 303 26.65 12.44 -19.12
CA ASN A 303 25.79 13.54 -19.59
C ASN A 303 24.79 13.01 -20.62
N ALA A 304 23.68 12.49 -20.13
CA ALA A 304 22.53 12.06 -20.92
C ALA A 304 21.28 12.13 -20.05
N ARG A 305 20.23 12.80 -20.53
CA ARG A 305 18.99 13.01 -19.76
C ARG A 305 18.36 11.67 -19.30
N PRO A 306 18.25 11.41 -17.99
CA PRO A 306 17.76 10.12 -17.46
C PRO A 306 16.23 9.92 -17.53
N ASN A 307 15.45 10.98 -17.78
CA ASN A 307 13.97 10.96 -17.76
C ASN A 307 13.41 10.38 -16.44
N VAL A 308 13.82 10.96 -15.31
CA VAL A 308 13.30 10.59 -13.98
C VAL A 308 11.78 10.77 -13.96
N PRO A 309 10.99 9.71 -13.65
CA PRO A 309 9.55 9.81 -13.56
C PRO A 309 9.12 10.62 -12.34
N PRO A 310 8.10 11.49 -12.45
CA PRO A 310 7.60 12.24 -11.32
C PRO A 310 6.81 11.34 -10.35
N LEU A 311 6.94 11.62 -9.07
CA LEU A 311 6.07 11.15 -8.00
C LEU A 311 4.67 11.76 -8.20
N PRO A 312 3.60 10.94 -8.23
CA PRO A 312 2.24 11.42 -8.39
C PRO A 312 1.74 12.11 -7.13
N ALA A 313 1.03 13.23 -7.31
CA ALA A 313 0.31 13.87 -6.21
C ALA A 313 -0.90 13.00 -5.79
N LYS A 314 -1.23 13.02 -4.49
CA LYS A 314 -2.35 12.27 -3.90
C LYS A 314 -3.21 13.20 -3.03
N SER A 315 -4.45 12.81 -2.78
CA SER A 315 -5.31 13.53 -1.82
C SER A 315 -4.71 13.45 -0.41
N CYS A 316 -4.66 14.60 0.27
CA CYS A 316 -4.22 14.72 1.65
C CYS A 316 -5.23 14.11 2.64
N ASP A 317 -6.53 14.15 2.33
CA ASP A 317 -7.62 13.68 3.19
C ASP A 317 -8.46 12.59 2.48
N PRO A 318 -7.93 11.35 2.30
CA PRO A 318 -8.69 10.25 1.71
C PRO A 318 -9.90 9.82 2.54
N LEU A 319 -9.95 10.13 3.85
CA LEU A 319 -11.09 9.80 4.70
C LEU A 319 -12.23 10.81 4.60
N ASP A 320 -11.97 12.00 4.05
CA ASP A 320 -12.77 13.20 4.26
C ASP A 320 -13.16 13.33 5.74
N ILE A 321 -12.14 13.45 6.60
CA ILE A 321 -12.35 13.41 8.04
C ILE A 321 -13.28 14.54 8.53
N GLY A 322 -13.35 15.64 7.77
CA GLY A 322 -14.32 16.70 8.04
C GLY A 322 -15.76 16.25 7.84
N ALA A 323 -16.06 15.53 6.75
CA ALA A 323 -17.38 14.98 6.51
C ALA A 323 -17.74 13.86 7.51
N VAL A 324 -16.78 12.99 7.82
CA VAL A 324 -16.94 11.94 8.86
C VAL A 324 -17.35 12.58 10.18
N MET A 325 -16.61 13.59 10.63
CA MET A 325 -16.89 14.26 11.90
C MET A 325 -18.15 15.11 11.89
N GLY A 326 -18.51 15.70 10.75
CA GLY A 326 -19.76 16.45 10.59
C GLY A 326 -21.02 15.56 10.54
N GLY A 327 -20.86 14.25 10.32
CA GLY A 327 -21.96 13.30 10.20
C GLY A 327 -22.51 12.76 11.53
N PHE A 328 -21.74 12.89 12.63
CA PHE A 328 -22.06 12.27 13.92
C PHE A 328 -23.33 12.82 14.56
N LYS A 329 -24.23 11.95 15.01
CA LYS A 329 -25.51 12.31 15.62
C LYS A 329 -25.74 11.61 16.96
N MET A 330 -25.10 12.11 18.01
CA MET A 330 -25.18 11.51 19.34
C MET A 330 -25.27 12.51 20.50
N PRO A 331 -25.80 12.10 21.67
CA PRO A 331 -25.90 12.96 22.85
C PRO A 331 -24.53 13.47 23.28
N ASN A 332 -24.44 14.78 23.48
CA ASN A 332 -23.23 15.42 23.96
C ASN A 332 -23.21 15.43 25.49
N ASN A 333 -22.13 14.95 26.08
CA ASN A 333 -21.97 14.90 27.53
C ASN A 333 -21.48 16.24 28.11
N GLY A 334 -21.11 17.22 27.30
CA GLY A 334 -20.58 18.52 27.72
C GLY A 334 -19.07 18.51 27.89
N ALA A 335 -18.51 19.64 28.33
CA ALA A 335 -17.08 19.78 28.62
C ALA A 335 -16.64 18.89 29.79
N ARG A 336 -15.43 18.32 29.69
CA ARG A 336 -14.85 17.47 30.74
C ARG A 336 -13.44 17.90 31.10
N THR A 337 -13.18 17.89 32.41
CA THR A 337 -11.85 18.11 32.97
C THR A 337 -11.47 16.90 33.83
N ILE A 338 -10.25 16.41 33.67
CA ILE A 338 -9.61 15.46 34.59
C ILE A 338 -8.56 16.25 35.36
N ASP A 339 -8.77 16.40 36.67
CA ASP A 339 -7.95 17.25 37.53
C ASP A 339 -7.00 16.44 38.42
N SER A 340 -6.44 17.09 39.44
CA SER A 340 -5.37 16.53 40.25
C SER A 340 -5.85 15.32 41.07
N ASN A 341 -5.10 14.21 41.01
CA ASN A 341 -5.41 12.93 41.64
C ASN A 341 -6.67 12.21 41.15
N ALA A 342 -7.36 12.75 40.13
CA ALA A 342 -8.50 12.06 39.53
C ALA A 342 -8.02 10.84 38.72
N ASN A 343 -8.63 9.69 38.97
CA ASN A 343 -8.38 8.45 38.23
C ASN A 343 -9.65 8.02 37.50
N VAL A 344 -9.73 8.33 36.21
CA VAL A 344 -10.89 8.07 35.35
C VAL A 344 -10.61 6.85 34.49
N THR A 345 -11.49 5.87 34.52
CA THR A 345 -11.43 4.69 33.64
C THR A 345 -12.59 4.74 32.66
N ILE A 346 -12.30 4.62 31.37
CA ILE A 346 -13.29 4.51 30.29
C ILE A 346 -13.15 3.13 29.65
N THR A 347 -14.29 2.46 29.49
CA THR A 347 -14.41 1.13 28.85
C THR A 347 -15.39 1.20 27.69
N PRO A 348 -15.51 0.18 26.84
CA PRO A 348 -16.53 0.16 25.78
C PRO A 348 -17.97 0.17 26.31
N THR A 349 -18.19 -0.12 27.60
CA THR A 349 -19.53 -0.26 28.21
C THR A 349 -19.91 0.87 29.17
N GLY A 350 -18.97 1.71 29.58
CA GLY A 350 -19.21 2.84 30.48
C GLY A 350 -17.92 3.45 31.03
N SER A 351 -18.05 4.52 31.82
CA SER A 351 -16.93 5.11 32.56
C SER A 351 -17.13 5.09 34.08
N SER A 352 -16.02 5.15 34.82
CA SER A 352 -16.03 5.31 36.27
C SER A 352 -16.64 6.66 36.67
N LYS A 353 -17.37 6.68 37.80
CA LYS A 353 -17.67 7.92 38.52
C LYS A 353 -16.49 8.21 39.44
N THR A 354 -15.76 9.28 39.18
CA THR A 354 -14.50 9.59 39.87
C THR A 354 -14.62 10.95 40.56
N GLU A 355 -14.30 11.01 41.86
CA GLU A 355 -14.19 12.29 42.58
C GLU A 355 -12.99 13.07 42.04
N LEU A 356 -13.21 14.35 41.76
CA LEU A 356 -12.19 15.28 41.32
C LEU A 356 -11.46 15.83 42.56
N GLY A 357 -10.30 16.46 42.38
CA GLY A 357 -9.44 16.98 43.44
C GLY A 357 -10.10 17.99 44.41
N TRP A 358 -11.30 18.48 44.09
CA TRP A 358 -12.14 19.33 44.96
C TRP A 358 -13.36 18.56 45.50
N LYS A 359 -13.58 18.64 46.82
CA LYS A 359 -14.69 17.96 47.51
C LYS A 359 -16.04 18.30 46.88
N GLY A 360 -16.70 17.29 46.30
CA GLY A 360 -18.05 17.39 45.76
C GLY A 360 -18.15 17.49 44.24
N ASP A 361 -17.03 17.67 43.53
CA ASP A 361 -16.97 17.64 42.08
C ASP A 361 -16.61 16.23 41.58
N TYR A 362 -17.19 15.82 40.44
CA TYR A 362 -17.03 14.47 39.90
C TYR A 362 -16.89 14.48 38.39
N PHE A 363 -16.02 13.61 37.87
CA PHE A 363 -16.17 13.08 36.53
C PHE A 363 -17.41 12.16 36.54
N PRO A 364 -18.50 12.50 35.82
CA PRO A 364 -19.72 11.71 35.86
C PRO A 364 -19.51 10.37 35.15
N SER A 365 -20.29 9.36 35.54
CA SER A 365 -20.35 8.13 34.76
C SER A 365 -20.98 8.43 33.41
N LEU A 366 -20.25 8.10 32.34
CA LEU A 366 -20.67 8.25 30.96
C LEU A 366 -21.24 6.91 30.49
N THR A 367 -22.27 6.98 29.66
CA THR A 367 -22.84 5.82 28.96
C THR A 367 -22.58 6.00 27.47
N PRO A 368 -22.00 5.01 26.78
CA PRO A 368 -21.75 5.12 25.35
C PRO A 368 -23.06 5.02 24.56
N THR A 369 -23.06 5.64 23.38
CA THR A 369 -24.12 5.44 22.36
C THR A 369 -23.54 4.73 21.16
N SER A 370 -24.36 4.02 20.38
CA SER A 370 -23.92 3.46 19.10
C SER A 370 -23.94 4.55 18.03
N GLU A 371 -22.87 4.65 17.25
CA GLU A 371 -22.78 5.53 16.09
C GLU A 371 -22.04 4.81 14.95
N ASN A 372 -22.44 5.07 13.70
CA ASN A 372 -21.73 4.55 12.54
C ASN A 372 -20.45 5.36 12.30
N ILE A 373 -19.30 4.75 12.63
CA ILE A 373 -17.97 5.32 12.40
C ILE A 373 -17.32 4.56 11.25
N LEU A 374 -17.10 5.25 10.12
CA LEU A 374 -16.38 4.71 8.94
C LEU A 374 -16.96 3.36 8.44
N GLY A 375 -18.28 3.18 8.55
CA GLY A 375 -19.00 1.97 8.11
C GLY A 375 -19.33 0.98 9.23
N SER A 376 -18.83 1.18 10.45
CA SER A 376 -19.03 0.24 11.56
C SER A 376 -19.76 0.87 12.75
N GLU A 377 -20.80 0.19 13.24
CA GLU A 377 -21.51 0.56 14.47
C GLU A 377 -20.57 0.42 15.68
N THR A 378 -20.21 1.55 16.27
CA THR A 378 -19.19 1.65 17.30
C THR A 378 -19.75 2.32 18.56
N PRO A 379 -19.44 1.82 19.77
CA PRO A 379 -19.75 2.53 21.01
C PRO A 379 -18.88 3.79 21.13
N VAL A 380 -19.54 4.94 21.26
CA VAL A 380 -18.90 6.26 21.27
C VAL A 380 -19.27 7.07 22.49
N TYR A 381 -18.30 7.87 22.97
CA TYR A 381 -18.50 8.93 23.94
C TYR A 381 -18.32 10.28 23.26
N ASN A 382 -19.29 11.18 23.40
CA ASN A 382 -19.23 12.52 22.81
C ASN A 382 -19.10 13.59 23.89
N LEU A 383 -18.08 14.44 23.78
CA LEU A 383 -17.71 15.50 24.72
C LEU A 383 -17.56 16.83 23.98
N ASP A 384 -17.84 17.97 24.64
CA ASP A 384 -17.49 19.28 24.08
C ASP A 384 -15.97 19.49 24.07
N SER A 385 -15.30 19.10 25.14
CA SER A 385 -13.86 19.21 25.31
C SER A 385 -13.39 18.19 26.34
N LEU A 386 -12.12 17.82 26.27
CA LEU A 386 -11.47 16.99 27.27
C LEU A 386 -10.12 17.61 27.64
N VAL A 387 -10.06 18.21 28.83
CA VAL A 387 -8.88 18.90 29.32
C VAL A 387 -8.33 18.17 30.54
N MET A 388 -7.06 17.81 30.51
CA MET A 388 -6.32 17.29 31.64
C MET A 388 -5.32 18.37 32.07
N SER A 389 -5.57 18.97 33.23
CA SER A 389 -4.90 20.21 33.67
C SER A 389 -3.93 20.02 34.84
N ALA A 390 -3.79 18.80 35.39
CA ALA A 390 -2.94 18.53 36.56
C ALA A 390 -2.20 17.17 36.45
N ASP A 391 -2.18 16.36 37.51
CA ASP A 391 -1.59 15.00 37.60
C ASP A 391 -2.69 13.92 37.60
N GLY A 392 -3.72 14.12 36.77
CA GLY A 392 -4.83 13.19 36.58
C GLY A 392 -4.45 11.99 35.70
N VAL A 393 -5.21 10.91 35.84
CA VAL A 393 -5.00 9.64 35.14
C VAL A 393 -6.25 9.29 34.33
N LEU A 394 -6.07 9.08 33.04
CA LEU A 394 -7.07 8.51 32.14
C LEU A 394 -6.66 7.08 31.77
N ASN A 395 -7.45 6.09 32.17
CA ASN A 395 -7.27 4.69 31.83
C ASN A 395 -8.29 4.25 30.77
N ILE A 396 -7.81 3.54 29.76
CA ILE A 396 -8.61 2.91 28.72
C ILE A 396 -8.42 1.39 28.85
N SER A 397 -9.51 0.66 29.07
CA SER A 397 -9.46 -0.79 29.29
C SER A 397 -10.74 -1.50 28.86
N GLY A 398 -10.66 -2.83 28.71
CA GLY A 398 -11.82 -3.69 28.44
C GLY A 398 -12.25 -3.72 26.97
N GLY A 399 -11.41 -3.23 26.04
CA GLY A 399 -11.64 -3.29 24.60
C GLY A 399 -11.47 -1.93 23.91
N ASP A 400 -12.11 -1.76 22.76
CA ASP A 400 -11.98 -0.57 21.92
C ASP A 400 -12.89 0.57 22.40
N VAL A 401 -12.32 1.73 22.69
CA VAL A 401 -13.03 2.94 23.09
C VAL A 401 -12.92 4.01 22.02
N THR A 402 -14.04 4.61 21.64
CA THR A 402 -14.07 5.77 20.75
C THR A 402 -14.58 7.01 21.49
N LEU A 403 -13.80 8.09 21.43
CA LEU A 403 -14.08 9.37 22.04
C LEU A 403 -14.12 10.45 20.96
N ILE A 404 -15.23 11.19 20.92
CA ILE A 404 -15.45 12.31 20.03
C ILE A 404 -15.43 13.58 20.88
N VAL A 405 -14.52 14.48 20.54
CA VAL A 405 -14.26 15.72 21.24
C VAL A 405 -14.52 16.86 20.25
N ASN A 406 -15.67 17.52 20.37
CA ASN A 406 -16.09 18.53 19.39
C ASN A 406 -15.19 19.77 19.37
N GLY A 407 -14.60 20.10 20.51
CA GLY A 407 -13.63 21.16 20.71
C GLY A 407 -12.24 20.61 21.03
N ASP A 408 -11.61 21.16 22.06
CA ASP A 408 -10.19 20.90 22.33
C ASP A 408 -9.97 19.61 23.14
N PHE A 409 -8.95 18.86 22.75
CA PHE A 409 -8.32 17.82 23.57
C PHE A 409 -6.95 18.33 24.06
N LYS A 410 -6.78 18.47 25.37
CA LYS A 410 -5.54 19.02 25.96
C LYS A 410 -5.07 18.16 27.11
N MET A 411 -3.82 17.72 27.06
CA MET A 411 -3.12 17.00 28.13
C MET A 411 -1.76 17.66 28.37
N SER A 412 -1.55 18.16 29.58
CA SER A 412 -0.34 18.90 29.97
C SER A 412 0.13 18.49 31.38
N GLY A 413 1.18 19.10 31.94
CA GLY A 413 1.64 18.76 33.29
C GLY A 413 2.10 17.31 33.47
N SER A 414 1.69 16.65 34.56
CA SER A 414 2.12 15.28 34.90
C SER A 414 1.00 14.25 34.71
N ASN A 415 0.03 14.55 33.85
CA ASN A 415 -1.10 13.67 33.54
C ASN A 415 -0.65 12.32 32.96
N GLN A 416 -1.51 11.31 32.98
CA GLN A 416 -1.22 9.99 32.44
C GLN A 416 -2.34 9.51 31.54
N LEU A 417 -1.99 8.95 30.38
CA LEU A 417 -2.92 8.23 29.49
C LEU A 417 -2.47 6.78 29.41
N ASN A 418 -3.18 5.90 30.11
CA ASN A 418 -2.86 4.48 30.16
C ASN A 418 -3.85 3.68 29.31
N ILE A 419 -3.35 3.01 28.28
CA ILE A 419 -4.14 2.11 27.42
C ILE A 419 -3.72 0.67 27.71
N ALA A 420 -4.62 -0.11 28.32
CA ALA A 420 -4.34 -1.48 28.72
C ALA A 420 -4.02 -2.37 27.50
N PRO A 421 -3.18 -3.42 27.64
CA PRO A 421 -2.93 -4.37 26.55
C PRO A 421 -4.22 -4.93 25.96
N GLY A 422 -4.32 -4.96 24.63
CA GLY A 422 -5.50 -5.41 23.90
C GLY A 422 -6.68 -4.42 23.90
N SER A 423 -6.54 -3.24 24.50
CA SER A 423 -7.51 -2.14 24.40
C SER A 423 -7.01 -1.05 23.46
N SER A 424 -7.92 -0.27 22.89
CA SER A 424 -7.57 0.87 22.02
C SER A 424 -8.36 2.12 22.38
N LEU A 425 -7.78 3.27 22.09
CA LEU A 425 -8.43 4.57 22.13
C LEU A 425 -8.42 5.22 20.75
N THR A 426 -9.60 5.48 20.20
CA THR A 426 -9.77 6.30 19.00
C THR A 426 -10.33 7.67 19.38
N LEU A 427 -9.59 8.73 19.08
CA LEU A 427 -9.98 10.13 19.32
C LEU A 427 -10.35 10.81 18.00
N PHE A 428 -11.55 11.36 17.91
CA PHE A 428 -11.95 12.32 16.88
C PHE A 428 -11.99 13.71 17.50
N VAL A 429 -11.15 14.65 17.05
CA VAL A 429 -11.01 15.97 17.67
C VAL A 429 -11.32 17.09 16.68
N GLY A 430 -12.31 17.92 17.03
CA GLY A 430 -12.81 19.05 16.23
C GLY A 430 -12.13 20.39 16.55
N GLY A 431 -11.32 20.45 17.61
CA GLY A 431 -10.54 21.61 18.02
C GLY A 431 -9.03 21.36 18.00
N GLU A 432 -8.32 22.00 18.92
CA GLU A 432 -6.87 21.85 19.12
C GLU A 432 -6.57 20.49 19.77
N VAL A 433 -5.51 19.82 19.32
CA VAL A 433 -4.95 18.64 19.99
C VAL A 433 -3.62 19.03 20.59
N ALA A 434 -3.51 19.02 21.93
CA ALA A 434 -2.27 19.30 22.62
C ALA A 434 -1.93 18.14 23.57
N PHE A 435 -0.96 17.32 23.18
CA PHE A 435 -0.29 16.33 24.03
C PHE A 435 1.06 16.90 24.47
N THR A 436 1.06 17.84 25.42
CA THR A 436 2.27 18.62 25.74
C THR A 436 3.04 18.14 26.96
N ALA A 437 2.43 17.27 27.78
CA ALA A 437 3.13 16.49 28.78
C ALA A 437 2.26 15.34 29.29
N GLY A 438 2.91 14.32 29.83
CA GLY A 438 2.26 13.26 30.58
C GLY A 438 3.13 12.01 30.67
N THR A 439 3.11 11.32 31.81
CA THR A 439 3.94 10.12 32.04
C THR A 439 3.11 8.87 31.76
N ASN A 440 3.52 8.04 30.79
CA ASN A 440 2.95 6.71 30.61
C ASN A 440 3.54 5.76 31.67
N ASN A 441 3.11 5.90 32.93
CA ASN A 441 3.81 5.29 34.07
C ASN A 441 3.41 3.83 34.35
N GLY A 442 2.86 3.10 33.37
CA GLY A 442 2.37 1.73 33.61
C GLY A 442 2.31 0.77 32.43
N ASN A 443 2.44 1.22 31.19
CA ASN A 443 2.35 0.35 30.02
C ASN A 443 3.69 0.27 29.29
N ASN A 444 4.11 -0.95 28.93
CA ASN A 444 5.25 -1.18 28.06
C ASN A 444 4.91 -0.74 26.63
N ILE A 445 4.93 0.57 26.36
CA ILE A 445 4.57 1.17 25.05
C ILE A 445 5.36 0.52 23.92
N LYS A 446 6.64 0.22 24.15
CA LYS A 446 7.52 -0.42 23.15
C LYS A 446 7.08 -1.83 22.77
N GLY A 447 6.40 -2.53 23.68
CA GLY A 447 5.85 -3.87 23.47
C GLY A 447 4.35 -3.88 23.15
N GLN A 448 3.71 -2.71 22.99
CA GLN A 448 2.35 -2.67 22.50
C GLN A 448 2.31 -3.00 21.01
N THR A 449 1.20 -3.59 20.59
CA THR A 449 0.90 -3.99 19.23
C THR A 449 -0.57 -3.67 18.94
N LEU A 450 -1.01 -3.90 17.69
CA LEU A 450 -2.42 -3.78 17.34
C LEU A 450 -3.29 -4.70 18.22
N THR A 451 -4.50 -4.25 18.53
CA THR A 451 -5.53 -5.07 19.17
C THR A 451 -5.97 -6.22 18.24
N ASP A 452 -6.74 -7.17 18.77
CA ASP A 452 -7.34 -8.25 17.97
C ASP A 452 -8.31 -7.71 16.88
N SER A 453 -8.82 -6.49 17.06
CA SER A 453 -9.61 -5.75 16.07
C SER A 453 -8.75 -4.94 15.08
N ASN A 454 -7.44 -5.18 15.02
CA ASN A 454 -6.46 -4.48 14.19
C ASN A 454 -6.42 -2.95 14.41
N LYS A 455 -6.74 -2.48 15.62
CA LYS A 455 -6.62 -1.06 15.96
C LYS A 455 -5.31 -0.78 16.69
N PRO A 456 -4.64 0.34 16.41
CA PRO A 456 -3.49 0.73 17.22
C PRO A 456 -3.96 1.18 18.61
N PRO A 457 -3.10 1.09 19.65
CA PRO A 457 -3.43 1.51 21.00
C PRO A 457 -4.02 2.91 21.06
N LEU A 458 -3.45 3.87 20.32
CA LEU A 458 -4.00 5.22 20.18
C LEU A 458 -4.14 5.60 18.70
N SER A 459 -5.34 6.00 18.30
CA SER A 459 -5.60 6.68 17.03
C SER A 459 -6.09 8.10 17.31
N ILE A 460 -5.52 9.10 16.63
CA ILE A 460 -5.96 10.49 16.73
C ILE A 460 -6.34 10.98 15.34
N PHE A 461 -7.60 11.33 15.16
CA PHE A 461 -8.14 11.94 13.95
C PHE A 461 -8.48 13.39 14.25
N SER A 462 -7.78 14.34 13.64
CA SER A 462 -8.09 15.77 13.73
C SER A 462 -8.85 16.21 12.49
N GLY A 463 -10.08 16.68 12.70
CA GLY A 463 -10.95 17.20 11.64
C GLY A 463 -10.90 18.72 11.46
N SER A 464 -10.07 19.40 12.27
CA SER A 464 -9.99 20.86 12.33
C SER A 464 -8.80 21.41 11.54
N ASP A 465 -8.71 22.73 11.41
CA ASP A 465 -7.53 23.44 10.91
C ASP A 465 -6.60 23.92 12.04
N LYS A 466 -6.90 23.53 13.29
CA LYS A 466 -6.11 23.88 14.47
C LYS A 466 -4.87 23.01 14.55
N ASP A 467 -3.84 23.54 15.21
CA ASP A 467 -2.58 22.85 15.38
C ASP A 467 -2.76 21.57 16.21
N VAL A 468 -2.02 20.53 15.81
CA VAL A 468 -1.79 19.33 16.60
C VAL A 468 -0.38 19.42 17.15
N THR A 469 -0.24 19.50 18.47
CA THR A 469 1.05 19.56 19.14
C THR A 469 1.28 18.33 19.99
N VAL A 470 2.38 17.63 19.74
CA VAL A 470 2.85 16.53 20.59
C VAL A 470 4.25 16.87 21.07
N SER A 471 4.42 17.03 22.38
CA SER A 471 5.69 17.42 22.98
C SER A 471 5.98 16.69 24.28
N GLY A 472 7.25 16.72 24.68
CA GLY A 472 7.74 16.07 25.90
C GLY A 472 8.39 14.72 25.61
N ASN A 473 9.28 14.27 26.50
CA ASN A 473 10.13 13.09 26.30
C ASN A 473 9.43 11.77 26.66
N VAL A 474 8.12 11.64 26.43
CA VAL A 474 7.38 10.44 26.82
C VAL A 474 7.04 9.62 25.58
N PRO A 475 7.34 8.30 25.59
CA PRO A 475 7.01 7.41 24.48
C PRO A 475 5.50 7.26 24.35
N ILE A 476 4.94 7.53 23.17
CA ILE A 476 3.54 7.25 22.85
C ILE A 476 3.46 6.28 21.67
N TYR A 477 2.59 5.28 21.72
CA TYR A 477 2.21 4.55 20.51
C TYR A 477 1.00 5.26 19.93
N ALA A 478 1.14 5.93 18.78
CA ALA A 478 0.02 6.63 18.15
C ALA A 478 0.03 6.55 16.61
N ALA A 479 -1.17 6.38 16.04
CA ALA A 479 -1.47 6.68 14.64
C ALA A 479 -2.17 8.04 14.56
N LEU A 480 -1.47 9.06 14.06
CA LEU A 480 -1.96 10.44 14.01
C LEU A 480 -2.37 10.82 12.58
N TYR A 481 -3.63 11.20 12.39
CA TYR A 481 -4.21 11.63 11.13
C TYR A 481 -4.80 13.04 11.25
N ALA A 482 -4.10 14.03 10.71
CA ALA A 482 -4.46 15.44 10.82
C ALA A 482 -4.27 16.17 9.48
N PRO A 483 -5.00 15.77 8.41
CA PRO A 483 -4.74 16.24 7.05
C PRO A 483 -4.98 17.74 6.85
N LYS A 484 -5.73 18.39 7.74
CA LYS A 484 -6.03 19.83 7.68
C LYS A 484 -5.20 20.66 8.67
N SER A 485 -4.53 20.01 9.61
CA SER A 485 -3.79 20.64 10.71
C SER A 485 -2.29 20.66 10.47
N LYS A 486 -1.65 21.70 10.99
CA LYS A 486 -0.20 21.70 11.19
C LYS A 486 0.14 20.82 12.39
N VAL A 487 1.05 19.86 12.20
CA VAL A 487 1.57 18.99 13.26
C VAL A 487 2.92 19.52 13.74
N ASN A 488 2.98 19.90 15.00
CA ASN A 488 4.20 20.38 15.66
C ASN A 488 4.70 19.33 16.65
N LEU A 489 5.95 18.93 16.51
CA LEU A 489 6.62 17.95 17.38
C LEU A 489 7.82 18.59 18.11
N PRO A 490 7.61 19.56 19.02
CA PRO A 490 8.71 20.24 19.69
C PRO A 490 9.23 19.45 20.90
N GLY A 491 10.49 19.70 21.27
CA GLY A 491 11.07 19.20 22.53
C GLY A 491 11.42 17.71 22.52
N GLY A 492 11.33 17.06 21.37
CA GLY A 492 11.81 15.70 21.16
C GLY A 492 10.90 14.56 21.62
N PRO A 493 9.63 14.48 21.19
CA PRO A 493 8.77 13.34 21.51
C PRO A 493 9.30 12.03 20.90
N GLU A 494 9.01 10.91 21.56
CA GLU A 494 9.27 9.55 21.05
C GLU A 494 7.93 8.93 20.65
N ILE A 495 7.67 8.80 19.35
CA ILE A 495 6.40 8.30 18.80
C ILE A 495 6.64 6.93 18.17
N PHE A 496 5.92 5.92 18.62
CA PHE A 496 5.82 4.61 18.00
C PHE A 496 4.56 4.61 17.12
N GLY A 497 4.73 4.60 15.80
CA GLY A 497 3.61 4.61 14.87
C GLY A 497 3.80 5.53 13.68
N SER A 498 2.74 6.18 13.23
CA SER A 498 2.73 6.94 11.97
C SER A 498 2.07 8.30 12.13
N VAL A 499 2.59 9.30 11.42
CA VAL A 499 2.10 10.67 11.44
C VAL A 499 1.73 11.12 10.04
N ARG A 500 0.48 11.54 9.88
CA ARG A 500 -0.02 12.22 8.68
C ARG A 500 -0.55 13.59 9.02
N GLY A 501 -0.04 14.62 8.38
CA GLY A 501 -0.38 16.02 8.68
C GLY A 501 -0.39 16.92 7.44
N LYS A 502 -1.09 18.06 7.52
CA LYS A 502 -1.04 19.08 6.45
C LYS A 502 0.39 19.56 6.21
N SER A 503 1.03 19.96 7.30
CA SER A 503 2.47 20.25 7.34
C SER A 503 3.00 19.74 8.67
N ILE A 504 4.25 19.26 8.66
CA ILE A 504 4.85 18.61 9.83
C ILE A 504 6.15 19.32 10.14
N THR A 505 6.30 19.77 11.38
CA THR A 505 7.53 20.38 11.89
C THR A 505 7.98 19.64 13.14
N ALA A 506 9.15 19.01 13.08
CA ALA A 506 9.79 18.44 14.25
C ALA A 506 11.01 19.26 14.63
N THR A 507 11.13 19.58 15.92
CA THR A 507 12.26 20.34 16.46
C THR A 507 12.86 19.65 17.67
N GLY A 508 14.19 19.73 17.79
CA GLY A 508 14.93 19.07 18.85
C GLY A 508 15.40 17.67 18.44
N ASN A 509 15.26 16.71 19.34
CA ASN A 509 15.78 15.34 19.22
C ASN A 509 14.66 14.28 19.20
N GLY A 510 13.57 14.59 18.50
CA GLY A 510 12.38 13.74 18.43
C GLY A 510 12.65 12.45 17.68
N LYS A 511 11.93 11.39 18.02
CA LYS A 511 12.07 10.09 17.39
C LYS A 511 10.72 9.60 16.91
N ILE A 512 10.68 9.09 15.69
CA ILE A 512 9.51 8.41 15.15
C ILE A 512 9.95 7.00 14.75
N HIS A 513 9.36 6.01 15.42
CA HIS A 513 9.57 4.60 15.22
C HIS A 513 8.34 4.03 14.53
N TYR A 514 8.37 3.89 13.21
CA TYR A 514 7.24 3.38 12.44
C TYR A 514 6.97 1.91 12.71
N ASP A 515 5.76 1.59 13.13
CA ASP A 515 5.34 0.21 13.27
C ASP A 515 4.77 -0.30 11.94
N ASN A 516 5.45 -1.26 11.32
CA ASN A 516 5.02 -1.91 10.09
C ASN A 516 3.66 -2.61 10.22
N ALA A 517 3.23 -2.94 11.44
CA ALA A 517 1.90 -3.48 11.68
C ALA A 517 0.80 -2.45 11.37
N LEU A 518 1.04 -1.14 11.48
CA LEU A 518 0.05 -0.11 11.14
C LEU A 518 -0.40 -0.15 9.68
N GLY A 519 0.47 -0.64 8.80
CA GLY A 519 0.12 -0.92 7.42
C GLY A 519 -0.93 -2.02 7.25
N ALA A 520 -1.31 -2.73 8.33
CA ALA A 520 -2.39 -3.73 8.47
C ALA A 520 -3.60 -3.22 9.30
N ALA A 521 -3.53 -2.01 9.87
CA ALA A 521 -4.56 -1.49 10.77
C ALA A 521 -5.88 -1.20 10.05
N ASP A 522 -7.00 -1.48 10.73
CA ASP A 522 -8.34 -1.23 10.24
C ASP A 522 -8.73 0.25 10.44
N LEU A 523 -9.06 0.92 9.34
CA LEU A 523 -9.52 2.32 9.30
C LEU A 523 -10.97 2.42 8.81
N GLY A 524 -11.74 1.34 8.91
CA GLY A 524 -13.11 1.23 8.40
C GLY A 524 -13.19 0.70 6.97
N GLU A 525 -14.41 0.30 6.58
CA GLU A 525 -14.67 -0.57 5.43
C GLU A 525 -14.21 0.00 4.07
N GLY A 526 -14.13 1.33 3.93
CA GLY A 526 -13.82 2.01 2.66
C GLY A 526 -12.33 2.24 2.36
N ASN A 527 -11.44 2.07 3.34
CA ASN A 527 -10.03 2.53 3.25
C ASN A 527 -9.00 1.41 3.40
N ALA A 528 -9.46 0.16 3.38
CA ALA A 528 -8.58 -0.98 3.36
C ALA A 528 -7.86 -1.11 2.01
N LYS A 529 -6.69 -1.75 2.00
CA LYS A 529 -6.02 -2.15 0.76
C LYS A 529 -6.94 -3.12 0.02
N PRO A 530 -7.13 -2.97 -1.31
CA PRO A 530 -7.89 -3.92 -2.10
C PRO A 530 -7.47 -5.34 -1.80
N ALA A 531 -8.41 -6.20 -1.44
CA ALA A 531 -8.13 -7.63 -1.40
C ALA A 531 -7.60 -8.07 -2.77
N VAL A 532 -6.66 -9.01 -2.76
CA VAL A 532 -6.04 -9.52 -3.98
C VAL A 532 -6.66 -10.86 -4.29
N ILE A 533 -7.11 -11.02 -5.53
CA ILE A 533 -7.48 -12.34 -6.05
C ILE A 533 -6.24 -13.00 -6.64
N LEU A 534 -5.92 -14.18 -6.11
CA LEU A 534 -4.84 -15.03 -6.57
C LEU A 534 -5.41 -16.26 -7.26
N LEU A 535 -4.85 -16.60 -8.42
CA LEU A 535 -5.11 -17.88 -9.08
C LEU A 535 -4.31 -18.97 -8.35
N LYS A 536 -5.01 -19.93 -7.73
CA LYS A 536 -4.38 -21.09 -7.07
C LYS A 536 -4.00 -22.16 -8.08
N GLN A 537 -4.94 -22.50 -8.95
CA GLN A 537 -4.79 -23.54 -9.96
C GLN A 537 -5.81 -23.35 -11.08
N TRP A 538 -5.53 -23.96 -12.22
CA TRP A 538 -6.45 -24.05 -13.35
C TRP A 538 -6.23 -25.37 -14.09
N GLN A 539 -7.29 -25.89 -14.71
CA GLN A 539 -7.24 -27.12 -15.50
C GLN A 539 -8.30 -27.10 -16.61
N TYR A 540 -7.95 -27.63 -17.78
CA TYR A 540 -8.94 -27.93 -18.81
C TYR A 540 -9.77 -29.15 -18.42
N LEU A 541 -11.07 -29.12 -18.70
CA LEU A 541 -12.03 -30.19 -18.38
C LEU A 541 -12.39 -31.03 -19.61
#